data_AF-A0A7Y3ENY6-F1
#
_entry.id   AF-A0A7Y3ENY6-F1
#
_cell.length_a   1.000
_cell.length_b   1.000
_cell.length_c   1.000
_cell.angle_alpha   90.00
_cell.angle_beta   90.00
_cell.angle_gamma   90.00
#
_symmetry.space_group_name_H-M   'P 1'
#
loop_
_entity.id
_entity.type
_entity.pdbx_description
1 polymer ?
#
loop_
_entity_poly.entity_id
_entity_poly.type
_entity_poly.pdbx_seq_one_letter_code
_entity_poly.pdbx_strand_id
1 'polypeptide(L)'
;MLKKIANILFSTRLTGALFIAFAAAMAIGTFMDAGMDTSPTPYSRKIIYNAWWFETIMALFVVNFSGNIVRFKLWRKEKWATLTLHLSFIFILVGAFVTRYIGYEGMMAIREGATENTFLSQKTYITTYIDGDYQINGQAQRLVRHDEVDFSPRLNNAFEADTRYDQTDISIKLIEFIEGAEEDIIPDPEGENYLKIVEASDAGPHNHFLKEGQVQNIHNVLWTLNKPTDGAVNIMFTDSTLTINSPFDGEFMTMATMETRRLVKDST
;
A
#
# COMPACT_ATOMS: atom_id res chain seq x y z
N MET A 1 41.96 -0.37 -25.47
CA MET A 1 40.55 -0.02 -25.12
C MET A 1 40.37 0.29 -23.63
N LEU A 2 40.90 -0.52 -22.71
CA LEU A 2 40.85 -0.26 -21.25
C LEU A 2 41.26 1.14 -20.79
N LYS A 3 42.38 1.70 -21.31
CA LYS A 3 42.82 3.06 -20.98
C LYS A 3 41.81 4.15 -21.37
N LYS A 4 41.07 3.96 -22.48
CA LYS A 4 40.04 4.92 -22.92
C LYS A 4 38.82 4.86 -21.99
N ILE A 5 38.39 3.66 -21.60
CA ILE A 5 37.27 3.44 -20.68
C ILE A 5 37.60 4.03 -19.30
N ALA A 6 38.77 3.72 -18.74
CA ALA A 6 39.21 4.26 -17.46
C ALA A 6 39.31 5.81 -17.48
N ASN A 7 39.77 6.39 -18.58
CA ASN A 7 39.84 7.86 -18.71
C ASN A 7 38.47 8.54 -18.69
N ILE A 8 37.43 7.88 -19.21
CA ILE A 8 36.04 8.34 -19.19
C ILE A 8 35.45 8.15 -17.78
N LEU A 9 35.60 6.94 -17.22
CA LEU A 9 35.07 6.58 -15.90
C LEU A 9 35.66 7.43 -14.77
N PHE A 10 36.90 7.88 -14.89
CA PHE A 10 37.58 8.73 -13.89
C PHE A 10 37.69 10.19 -14.33
N SER A 11 36.77 10.65 -15.18
CA SER A 11 36.72 12.04 -15.65
C SER A 11 35.85 12.89 -14.73
N THR A 12 36.25 14.15 -14.50
CA THR A 12 35.43 15.15 -13.81
C THR A 12 34.18 15.53 -14.62
N ARG A 13 34.24 15.41 -15.95
CA ARG A 13 33.07 15.60 -16.82
C ARG A 13 32.00 14.55 -16.54
N LEU A 14 32.41 13.30 -16.32
CA LEU A 14 31.49 12.23 -15.95
C LEU A 14 30.90 12.50 -14.56
N THR A 15 31.70 12.96 -13.60
CA THR A 15 31.21 13.34 -12.27
C THR A 15 30.09 14.38 -12.36
N GLY A 16 30.30 15.44 -13.16
CA GLY A 16 29.27 16.47 -13.38
C GLY A 16 28.01 15.91 -14.04
N ALA A 17 28.16 15.06 -15.05
CA ALA A 17 27.03 14.41 -15.70
C ALA A 17 26.25 13.49 -14.75
N LEU A 18 26.94 12.72 -13.90
CA LEU A 18 26.31 11.88 -12.88
C LEU A 18 25.55 12.71 -11.85
N PHE A 19 26.10 13.85 -11.40
CA PHE A 19 25.40 14.77 -10.49
C PHE A 19 24.13 15.35 -11.10
N ILE A 20 24.18 15.76 -12.36
CA ILE A 20 22.99 16.27 -13.07
C ILE A 20 21.96 15.16 -13.22
N ALA A 21 22.36 13.96 -13.65
CA ALA A 21 21.44 12.84 -13.80
C ALA A 21 20.81 12.43 -12.47
N PHE A 22 21.60 12.36 -11.40
CA PHE A 22 21.13 12.02 -10.06
C PHE A 22 20.18 13.09 -9.52
N ALA A 23 20.54 14.38 -9.63
CA ALA A 23 19.68 15.48 -9.19
C ALA A 23 18.37 15.54 -9.99
N ALA A 24 18.42 15.33 -11.30
CA ALA A 24 17.24 15.27 -12.15
C ALA A 24 16.33 14.09 -11.77
N ALA A 25 16.90 12.91 -11.55
CA ALA A 25 16.15 11.73 -11.10
C ALA A 25 15.45 11.98 -9.76
N MET A 26 16.17 12.55 -8.78
CA MET A 26 15.61 12.91 -7.48
C MET A 26 14.49 13.95 -7.61
N ALA A 27 14.70 15.01 -8.39
CA ALA A 27 13.69 16.04 -8.61
C ALA A 27 12.43 15.46 -9.26
N ILE A 28 12.58 14.63 -10.29
CA ILE A 28 11.46 13.94 -10.94
C ILE A 28 10.74 13.04 -9.92
N GLY A 29 11.47 12.27 -9.11
CA GLY A 29 10.89 11.45 -8.05
C GLY A 29 10.05 12.24 -7.06
N THR A 30 10.53 13.42 -6.64
CA THR A 30 9.76 14.34 -5.78
C THR A 30 8.46 14.80 -6.45
N PHE A 31 8.50 15.17 -7.74
CA PHE A 31 7.30 15.58 -8.46
C PHE A 31 6.33 14.41 -8.71
N MET A 32 6.83 13.18 -8.85
CA MET A 32 5.99 12.00 -9.00
C MET A 32 5.13 11.74 -7.76
N ASP A 33 5.60 12.13 -6.58
CA ASP A 33 4.89 11.93 -5.31
C ASP A 33 4.20 13.20 -4.79
N ALA A 34 4.21 14.28 -5.57
CA ALA A 34 3.58 15.53 -5.18
C ALA A 34 2.07 15.33 -4.95
N GLY A 35 1.59 15.73 -3.76
CA GLY A 35 0.18 15.60 -3.38
C GLY A 35 -0.23 14.24 -2.81
N MET A 36 0.73 13.34 -2.57
CA MET A 36 0.47 12.05 -1.91
C MET A 36 0.68 12.16 -0.40
N ASP A 37 -0.07 11.38 0.38
CA ASP A 37 0.03 11.37 1.85
C ASP A 37 1.38 10.82 2.35
N THR A 38 2.01 9.95 1.56
CA THR A 38 3.30 9.34 1.88
C THR A 38 4.25 9.46 0.69
N SER A 39 5.53 9.69 0.98
CA SER A 39 6.61 9.65 -0.01
C SER A 39 7.85 9.00 0.62
N PRO A 40 8.57 8.11 -0.10
CA PRO A 40 8.33 7.70 -1.49
C PRO A 40 7.13 6.78 -1.66
N THR A 41 6.32 6.97 -2.70
CA THR A 41 5.21 6.05 -3.03
C THR A 41 5.72 4.77 -3.72
N PRO A 42 4.94 3.67 -3.74
CA PRO A 42 5.26 2.50 -4.56
C PRO A 42 5.61 2.83 -6.03
N TYR A 43 4.94 3.84 -6.60
CA TYR A 43 5.16 4.32 -7.96
C TYR A 43 6.57 4.90 -8.16
N SER A 44 6.98 5.87 -7.33
CA SER A 44 8.30 6.49 -7.44
C SER A 44 9.42 5.54 -7.01
N ARG A 45 9.17 4.66 -6.03
CA ARG A 45 10.09 3.58 -5.66
C ARG A 45 10.37 2.68 -6.84
N LYS A 46 9.34 2.15 -7.51
CA LYS A 46 9.53 1.21 -8.61
C LYS A 46 10.33 1.80 -9.78
N ILE A 47 10.08 3.06 -10.12
CA ILE A 47 10.60 3.69 -11.35
C ILE A 47 11.96 4.36 -11.13
N ILE A 48 12.17 4.98 -9.96
CA ILE A 48 13.38 5.72 -9.64
C ILE A 48 14.19 4.97 -8.56
N TYR A 49 13.70 4.97 -7.32
CA TYR A 49 14.55 4.66 -6.17
C TYR A 49 15.02 3.21 -6.14
N ASN A 50 14.18 2.26 -6.50
CA ASN A 50 14.48 0.82 -6.56
C ASN A 50 14.86 0.35 -7.96
N ALA A 51 14.97 1.25 -8.94
CA ALA A 51 15.33 0.88 -10.29
C ALA A 51 16.84 0.61 -10.44
N TRP A 52 17.18 -0.40 -11.23
CA TRP A 52 18.57 -0.84 -11.47
C TRP A 52 19.45 0.26 -12.08
N TRP A 53 18.86 1.16 -12.89
CA TRP A 53 19.59 2.24 -13.55
C TRP A 53 20.00 3.34 -12.55
N PHE A 54 19.15 3.62 -11.55
CA PHE A 54 19.44 4.61 -10.52
C PHE A 54 20.55 4.09 -9.60
N GLU A 55 20.50 2.80 -9.27
CA GLU A 55 21.59 2.12 -8.58
C GLU A 55 22.90 2.11 -9.38
N THR A 56 22.81 1.94 -10.70
CA THR A 56 23.98 2.03 -11.57
C THR A 56 24.64 3.41 -11.50
N ILE A 57 23.86 4.50 -11.43
CA ILE A 57 24.41 5.85 -11.23
C ILE A 57 25.19 5.94 -9.92
N MET A 58 24.65 5.40 -8.82
CA MET A 58 25.31 5.38 -7.51
C MET A 58 26.61 4.55 -7.54
N ALA A 59 26.59 3.38 -8.16
CA ALA A 59 27.79 2.56 -8.34
C ALA A 59 28.86 3.27 -9.18
N LEU A 60 28.46 3.96 -10.27
CA LEU A 60 29.36 4.76 -11.09
C LEU A 60 29.97 5.93 -10.31
N PHE A 61 29.25 6.56 -9.38
CA PHE A 61 29.83 7.56 -8.48
C PHE A 61 30.94 6.97 -7.61
N VAL A 62 30.72 5.81 -6.98
CA VAL A 62 31.74 5.15 -6.14
C VAL A 62 33.00 4.87 -6.95
N VAL A 63 32.84 4.30 -8.15
CA VAL A 63 33.96 4.01 -9.07
C VAL A 63 34.66 5.31 -9.50
N ASN A 64 33.90 6.35 -9.86
CA ASN A 64 34.43 7.63 -10.30
C ASN A 64 35.21 8.35 -9.19
N PHE A 65 34.66 8.45 -7.98
CA PHE A 65 35.35 9.07 -6.83
C PHE A 65 36.60 8.30 -6.44
N SER A 66 36.54 6.97 -6.40
CA SER A 66 37.70 6.12 -6.10
C SER A 66 38.83 6.32 -7.11
N GLY A 67 38.49 6.36 -8.41
CA GLY A 67 39.46 6.63 -9.46
C GLY A 67 40.03 8.05 -9.43
N ASN A 68 39.21 9.05 -9.09
CA ASN A 68 39.65 10.44 -8.95
C ASN A 68 40.67 10.62 -7.82
N ILE A 69 40.51 9.91 -6.70
CA ILE A 69 41.50 9.88 -5.60
C ILE A 69 42.88 9.49 -6.14
N VAL A 70 42.93 8.43 -6.95
CA VAL A 70 44.17 7.91 -7.53
C VAL A 70 44.73 8.84 -8.61
N ARG A 71 43.88 9.25 -9.55
CA ARG A 71 44.27 10.07 -10.71
C ARG A 71 44.86 11.41 -10.30
N PHE A 72 44.27 12.07 -9.29
CA PHE A 72 44.68 13.40 -8.84
C PHE A 72 45.61 13.37 -7.62
N LYS A 73 46.01 12.17 -7.17
CA LYS A 73 46.90 11.94 -6.02
C LYS A 73 46.42 12.70 -4.79
N LEU A 74 45.14 12.52 -4.42
CA LEU A 74 44.49 13.29 -3.35
C LEU A 74 45.03 12.97 -1.95
N TRP A 75 45.79 11.89 -1.77
CA TRP A 75 46.49 11.53 -0.54
C TRP A 75 47.60 12.50 -0.11
N ARG A 76 47.97 13.47 -0.96
CA ARG A 76 48.93 14.50 -0.58
C ARG A 76 48.37 15.42 0.51
N LYS A 77 49.21 15.82 1.47
CA LYS A 77 48.79 16.58 2.66
C LYS A 77 48.06 17.88 2.31
N GLU A 78 48.44 18.54 1.21
CA GLU A 78 47.82 19.79 0.76
C GLU A 78 46.39 19.59 0.25
N LYS A 79 45.96 18.36 -0.02
CA LYS A 79 44.65 18.01 -0.60
C LYS A 79 43.74 17.24 0.35
N TRP A 80 44.07 17.19 1.64
CA TRP A 80 43.30 16.44 2.63
C TRP A 80 41.83 16.85 2.69
N ALA A 81 41.52 18.15 2.60
CA ALA A 81 40.14 18.61 2.56
C ALA A 81 39.34 17.97 1.40
N THR A 82 39.92 17.93 0.19
CA THR A 82 39.28 17.31 -0.98
C THR A 82 39.23 15.80 -0.88
N LEU A 83 40.26 15.16 -0.31
CA LEU A 83 40.29 13.72 -0.06
C LEU A 83 39.16 13.31 0.88
N THR A 84 39.02 14.02 2.01
CA THR A 84 37.95 13.77 2.99
C THR A 84 36.59 13.85 2.33
N LEU A 85 36.34 14.86 1.50
CA LEU A 85 35.07 14.99 0.77
C LEU A 85 34.78 13.76 -0.12
N HIS A 86 35.77 13.27 -0.86
CA HIS A 86 35.60 12.09 -1.72
C HIS A 86 35.32 10.83 -0.88
N LEU A 87 36.08 10.64 0.21
CA LEU A 87 35.87 9.52 1.12
C LEU A 87 34.49 9.56 1.78
N SER A 88 34.01 10.75 2.17
CA SER A 88 32.66 10.93 2.70
C SER A 88 31.59 10.51 1.69
N PHE A 89 31.69 10.92 0.41
CA PHE A 89 30.73 10.49 -0.60
C PHE A 89 30.77 8.98 -0.84
N ILE A 90 31.96 8.39 -0.92
CA ILE A 90 32.11 6.92 -1.04
C ILE A 90 31.45 6.24 0.17
N PHE A 91 31.72 6.71 1.38
CA PHE A 91 31.18 6.15 2.61
C PHE A 91 29.65 6.26 2.67
N ILE A 92 29.08 7.41 2.30
CA ILE A 92 27.62 7.60 2.23
C ILE A 92 26.99 6.64 1.22
N LEU A 93 27.56 6.51 0.02
CA LEU A 93 27.02 5.63 -1.03
C LEU A 93 27.12 4.14 -0.66
N VAL A 94 28.24 3.73 -0.05
CA VAL A 94 28.40 2.36 0.46
C VAL A 94 27.45 2.10 1.63
N GLY A 95 27.27 3.07 2.53
CA GLY A 95 26.29 3.01 3.61
C GLY A 95 24.86 2.83 3.07
N ALA A 96 24.48 3.62 2.06
CA ALA A 96 23.18 3.51 1.40
C ALA A 96 22.97 2.14 0.72
N PHE A 97 24.02 1.57 0.14
CA PHE A 97 23.98 0.21 -0.41
C PHE A 97 23.70 -0.84 0.70
N VAL A 98 24.41 -0.73 1.83
CA VAL A 98 24.20 -1.63 2.98
C VAL A 98 22.77 -1.52 3.52
N THR A 99 22.26 -0.31 3.75
CA THR A 99 20.90 -0.12 4.30
C THR A 99 19.83 -0.64 3.34
N ARG A 100 20.03 -0.53 2.03
CA ARG A 100 19.07 -1.02 1.02
C ARG A 100 18.95 -2.54 0.96
N TYR A 101 20.08 -3.24 1.01
CA TYR A 101 20.10 -4.70 0.79
C TYR A 101 20.02 -5.52 2.07
N ILE A 102 20.45 -4.94 3.19
CA ILE A 102 20.56 -5.65 4.47
C ILE A 102 19.63 -5.02 5.52
N GLY A 103 19.23 -3.76 5.35
CA GLY A 103 18.37 -3.07 6.30
C GLY A 103 16.91 -3.54 6.26
N TYR A 104 16.21 -3.27 7.37
CA TYR A 104 14.78 -3.46 7.50
C TYR A 104 14.11 -2.10 7.66
N GLU A 105 13.08 -1.85 6.87
CA GLU A 105 12.32 -0.60 6.87
C GLU A 105 10.88 -0.84 7.31
N GLY A 106 10.28 0.17 7.92
CA GLY A 106 8.90 0.12 8.36
C GLY A 106 8.44 1.36 9.09
N MET A 107 7.16 1.35 9.47
CA MET A 107 6.49 2.45 10.14
C MET A 107 6.15 2.08 11.57
N MET A 108 6.49 2.97 12.49
CA MET A 108 6.13 2.87 13.90
C MET A 108 5.21 4.05 14.25
N ALA A 109 3.94 3.75 14.52
CA ALA A 109 2.99 4.77 14.94
C ALA A 109 3.11 5.00 16.46
N ILE A 110 3.66 6.13 16.87
CA ILE A 110 3.81 6.50 18.29
C ILE A 110 2.81 7.60 18.61
N ARG A 111 1.88 7.33 19.53
CA ARG A 111 0.93 8.33 20.05
C ARG A 111 1.63 9.23 21.08
N GLU A 112 1.12 10.45 21.26
CA GLU A 112 1.65 11.36 22.28
C GLU A 112 1.60 10.73 23.68
N GLY A 113 2.75 10.74 24.37
CA GLY A 113 2.91 10.13 25.70
C GLY A 113 3.04 8.60 25.72
N ALA A 114 2.96 7.92 24.57
CA ALA A 114 3.11 6.48 24.47
C ALA A 114 4.55 6.07 24.11
N THR A 115 4.90 4.83 24.43
CA THR A 115 6.13 4.17 23.97
C THR A 115 5.76 2.92 23.19
N GLU A 116 6.36 2.73 22.02
CA GLU A 116 6.12 1.57 21.16
C GLU A 116 7.45 0.83 20.94
N ASN A 117 7.43 -0.50 20.93
CA ASN A 117 8.61 -1.33 20.68
C ASN A 117 8.42 -2.27 19.47
N THR A 118 7.32 -2.12 18.75
CA THR A 118 7.04 -2.85 17.52
C THR A 118 6.84 -1.89 16.36
N PHE A 119 7.13 -2.31 15.13
CA PHE A 119 6.89 -1.52 13.94
C PHE A 119 6.34 -2.41 12.83
N LEU A 120 5.51 -1.82 11.98
CA LEU A 120 4.96 -2.49 10.81
C LEU A 120 5.98 -2.42 9.67
N SER A 121 6.31 -3.54 9.03
CA SER A 121 7.22 -3.50 7.88
C SER A 121 6.64 -2.66 6.75
N GLN A 122 7.50 -1.92 6.06
CA GLN A 122 7.12 -1.15 4.87
C GLN A 122 6.83 -2.06 3.68
N LYS A 123 7.38 -3.28 3.70
CA LYS A 123 7.21 -4.26 2.63
C LYS A 123 5.82 -4.86 2.68
N THR A 124 5.14 -4.84 1.55
CA THR A 124 3.85 -5.50 1.36
C THR A 124 4.05 -6.89 0.76
N TYR A 125 3.21 -7.83 1.15
CA TYR A 125 3.32 -9.23 0.71
C TYR A 125 1.95 -9.74 0.25
N ILE A 126 1.94 -10.48 -0.85
CA ILE A 126 0.86 -11.42 -1.11
C ILE A 126 1.13 -12.64 -0.25
N THR A 127 0.24 -12.88 0.71
CA THR A 127 0.28 -14.10 1.51
C THR A 127 -0.69 -15.10 0.93
N THR A 128 -0.17 -16.22 0.44
CA THR A 128 -0.99 -17.30 -0.12
C THR A 128 -1.02 -18.45 0.87
N TYR A 129 -2.22 -18.83 1.29
CA TYR A 129 -2.49 -20.04 2.06
C TYR A 129 -3.04 -21.10 1.12
N ILE A 130 -2.30 -22.18 0.95
CA ILE A 130 -2.69 -23.29 0.08
C ILE A 130 -3.01 -24.49 0.97
N ASP A 131 -4.28 -24.84 0.98
CA ASP A 131 -4.84 -25.99 1.69
C ASP A 131 -5.29 -27.04 0.68
N GLY A 132 -5.11 -28.30 1.05
CA GLY A 132 -5.59 -29.43 0.27
C GLY A 132 -5.63 -30.69 1.11
N ASP A 133 -5.53 -31.83 0.44
CA ASP A 133 -5.61 -33.17 1.02
C ASP A 133 -4.26 -33.74 1.48
N TYR A 134 -3.18 -32.97 1.34
CA TYR A 134 -1.85 -33.41 1.74
C TYR A 134 -1.74 -33.53 3.27
N GLN A 135 -1.40 -34.73 3.72
CA GLN A 135 -1.26 -35.06 5.14
C GLN A 135 0.08 -35.69 5.44
N ILE A 136 0.67 -35.29 6.58
CA ILE A 136 1.83 -35.95 7.17
C ILE A 136 1.38 -36.51 8.52
N ASN A 137 1.50 -37.83 8.70
CA ASN A 137 1.07 -38.54 9.91
C ASN A 137 -0.39 -38.26 10.32
N GLY A 138 -1.29 -38.14 9.33
CA GLY A 138 -2.71 -37.84 9.56
C GLY A 138 -3.02 -36.38 9.91
N GLN A 139 -2.04 -35.49 9.86
CA GLN A 139 -2.23 -34.04 10.06
C GLN A 139 -2.22 -33.33 8.71
N ALA A 140 -3.30 -32.59 8.40
CA ALA A 140 -3.39 -31.73 7.23
C ALA A 140 -2.27 -30.68 7.24
N GLN A 141 -1.62 -30.51 6.09
CA GLN A 141 -0.52 -29.58 5.93
C GLN A 141 -0.97 -28.38 5.11
N ARG A 142 -0.67 -27.18 5.56
CA ARG A 142 -0.86 -25.95 4.79
C ARG A 142 0.47 -25.47 4.25
N LEU A 143 0.52 -25.15 2.96
CA LEU A 143 1.66 -24.41 2.40
C LEU A 143 1.37 -22.91 2.53
N VAL A 144 2.24 -22.20 3.22
CA VAL A 144 2.17 -20.74 3.36
C VAL A 144 3.28 -20.14 2.51
N ARG A 145 2.92 -19.17 1.68
CA ARG A 145 3.86 -18.37 0.90
C ARG A 145 3.71 -16.90 1.22
N HIS A 146 4.83 -16.20 1.23
CA HIS A 146 4.89 -14.74 1.34
C HIS A 146 5.73 -14.22 0.18
N ASP A 147 5.07 -13.63 -0.81
CA ASP A 147 5.73 -13.07 -1.98
C ASP A 147 5.69 -11.54 -1.89
N GLU A 148 6.87 -10.90 -1.84
CA GLU A 148 7.00 -9.44 -1.70
C GLU A 148 6.48 -8.74 -2.96
N VAL A 149 5.60 -7.75 -2.76
CA VAL A 149 5.02 -6.93 -3.83
C VAL A 149 5.08 -5.46 -3.44
N ASP A 150 5.04 -4.58 -4.43
CA ASP A 150 4.99 -3.12 -4.22
C ASP A 150 4.00 -2.51 -5.22
N PHE A 151 2.73 -2.81 -5.02
CA PHE A 151 1.67 -2.41 -5.94
C PHE A 151 1.30 -0.93 -5.80
N SER A 152 0.85 -0.35 -6.91
CA SER A 152 0.32 1.00 -6.93
C SER A 152 -0.88 1.11 -7.85
N PRO A 153 -1.93 1.86 -7.50
CA PRO A 153 -3.00 2.23 -8.46
C PRO A 153 -2.45 2.96 -9.70
N ARG A 154 -1.27 3.57 -9.57
CA ARG A 154 -0.60 4.33 -10.64
C ARG A 154 0.39 3.48 -11.46
N LEU A 155 0.50 2.19 -11.18
CA LEU A 155 1.33 1.24 -11.92
C LEU A 155 0.45 0.22 -12.63
N ASN A 156 0.94 -0.28 -13.77
CA ASN A 156 0.45 -1.53 -14.34
C ASN A 156 1.03 -2.69 -13.52
N ASN A 157 0.37 -3.02 -12.42
CA ASN A 157 0.82 -4.09 -11.52
C ASN A 157 0.77 -5.44 -12.25
N ALA A 158 1.81 -6.24 -12.04
CA ALA A 158 1.88 -7.61 -12.53
C ALA A 158 2.49 -8.48 -11.43
N PHE A 159 1.92 -9.66 -11.25
CA PHE A 159 2.40 -10.65 -10.33
C PHE A 159 2.04 -12.03 -10.86
N GLU A 160 3.04 -12.92 -10.83
CA GLU A 160 2.93 -14.31 -11.24
C GLU A 160 3.84 -15.12 -10.33
N ALA A 161 3.29 -16.17 -9.71
CA ALA A 161 4.02 -17.05 -8.84
C ALA A 161 3.56 -18.49 -9.09
N ASP A 162 4.51 -19.33 -9.46
CA ASP A 162 4.28 -20.76 -9.61
C ASP A 162 4.76 -21.49 -8.36
N THR A 163 3.97 -22.44 -7.91
CA THR A 163 4.32 -23.30 -6.79
C THR A 163 3.71 -24.67 -6.96
N ARG A 164 4.08 -25.59 -6.06
CA ARG A 164 3.58 -26.95 -6.08
C ARG A 164 3.14 -27.33 -4.68
N TYR A 165 1.93 -27.86 -4.58
CA TYR A 165 1.39 -28.41 -3.35
C TYR A 165 1.15 -29.90 -3.56
N ASP A 166 1.92 -30.72 -2.83
CA ASP A 166 2.05 -32.16 -3.07
C ASP A 166 2.39 -32.48 -4.54
N GLN A 167 1.44 -33.03 -5.31
CA GLN A 167 1.61 -33.35 -6.72
C GLN A 167 0.99 -32.31 -7.67
N THR A 168 0.26 -31.34 -7.13
CA THR A 168 -0.52 -30.35 -7.88
C THR A 168 0.28 -29.08 -8.09
N ASP A 169 0.50 -28.72 -9.35
CA ASP A 169 1.10 -27.44 -9.73
C ASP A 169 0.04 -26.33 -9.64
N ILE A 170 0.41 -25.21 -9.02
CA ILE A 170 -0.46 -24.08 -8.74
C ILE A 170 0.22 -22.83 -9.30
N SER A 171 -0.49 -22.13 -10.17
CA SER A 171 -0.05 -20.84 -10.70
C SER A 171 -0.97 -19.74 -10.17
N ILE A 172 -0.36 -18.72 -9.56
CA ILE A 172 -1.05 -17.59 -8.96
C ILE A 172 -0.73 -16.37 -9.81
N LYS A 173 -1.76 -15.71 -10.33
CA LYS A 173 -1.59 -14.54 -11.20
C LYS A 173 -2.49 -13.40 -10.75
N LEU A 174 -1.94 -12.19 -10.71
CA LEU A 174 -2.72 -10.97 -10.52
C LEU A 174 -3.50 -10.67 -11.80
N ILE A 175 -4.83 -10.61 -11.68
CA ILE A 175 -5.73 -10.21 -12.76
C ILE A 175 -5.90 -8.69 -12.75
N GLU A 176 -6.26 -8.12 -11.60
CA GLU A 176 -6.52 -6.70 -11.43
C GLU A 176 -6.15 -6.25 -10.01
N PHE A 177 -5.68 -5.01 -9.88
CA PHE A 177 -5.42 -4.37 -8.60
C PHE A 177 -6.37 -3.18 -8.44
N ILE A 178 -7.27 -3.27 -7.46
CA ILE A 178 -8.25 -2.24 -7.13
C ILE A 178 -7.82 -1.59 -5.82
N GLU A 179 -7.52 -0.30 -5.85
CA GLU A 179 -7.22 0.47 -4.65
C GLU A 179 -8.51 0.72 -3.86
N GLY A 180 -8.46 0.47 -2.55
CA GLY A 180 -9.61 0.69 -1.67
C GLY A 180 -10.83 -0.14 -2.04
N ALA A 181 -10.63 -1.39 -2.50
CA ALA A 181 -11.72 -2.27 -2.87
C ALA A 181 -12.71 -2.45 -1.71
N GLU A 182 -13.98 -2.16 -1.97
CA GLU A 182 -15.10 -2.42 -1.09
C GLU A 182 -16.10 -3.36 -1.79
N GLU A 183 -16.81 -4.17 -1.02
CA GLU A 183 -17.94 -4.94 -1.53
C GLU A 183 -19.14 -3.98 -1.67
N ASP A 184 -19.75 -3.96 -2.86
CA ASP A 184 -20.98 -3.20 -3.12
C ASP A 184 -21.97 -4.09 -3.90
N ILE A 185 -23.22 -3.65 -3.95
CA ILE A 185 -24.30 -4.38 -4.63
C ILE A 185 -24.48 -3.83 -6.04
N ILE A 186 -24.49 -4.75 -7.01
CA ILE A 186 -24.72 -4.44 -8.42
C ILE A 186 -26.19 -4.78 -8.76
N PRO A 187 -26.92 -3.92 -9.50
CA PRO A 187 -28.28 -4.21 -9.91
C PRO A 187 -28.37 -5.49 -10.76
N ASP A 188 -29.22 -6.43 -10.32
CA ASP A 188 -29.51 -7.67 -11.03
C ASP A 188 -31.04 -7.88 -11.05
N PRO A 189 -31.68 -7.97 -12.23
CA PRO A 189 -33.12 -8.23 -12.35
C PRO A 189 -33.58 -9.55 -11.70
N GLU A 190 -32.70 -10.54 -11.57
CA GLU A 190 -32.97 -11.82 -10.90
C GLU A 190 -32.39 -11.89 -9.49
N GLY A 191 -31.80 -10.78 -9.02
CA GLY A 191 -31.16 -10.67 -7.73
C GLY A 191 -32.14 -10.57 -6.56
N GLU A 192 -31.57 -10.62 -5.35
CA GLU A 192 -32.32 -10.39 -4.12
C GLU A 192 -32.38 -8.89 -3.82
N ASN A 193 -33.42 -8.46 -3.09
CA ASN A 193 -33.56 -7.07 -2.70
C ASN A 193 -32.65 -6.72 -1.52
N TYR A 194 -31.95 -5.60 -1.64
CA TYR A 194 -31.15 -5.02 -0.57
C TYR A 194 -31.44 -3.54 -0.41
N LEU A 195 -31.34 -3.07 0.84
CA LEU A 195 -31.33 -1.66 1.17
C LEU A 195 -29.94 -1.25 1.66
N LYS A 196 -29.30 -0.34 0.93
CA LYS A 196 -28.03 0.28 1.36
C LYS A 196 -28.32 1.32 2.43
N ILE A 197 -27.68 1.17 3.58
CA ILE A 197 -27.68 2.13 4.69
C ILE A 197 -26.26 2.66 4.84
N VAL A 198 -26.11 3.96 5.00
CA VAL A 198 -24.82 4.59 5.26
C VAL A 198 -24.82 5.14 6.67
N GLU A 199 -23.91 4.66 7.50
CA GLU A 199 -23.70 5.16 8.85
C GLU A 199 -22.52 6.13 8.85
N ALA A 200 -22.72 7.34 9.36
CA ALA A 200 -21.63 8.28 9.57
C ALA A 200 -21.09 8.14 11.00
N SER A 201 -19.80 7.78 11.13
CA SER A 201 -19.09 7.68 12.41
C SER A 201 -17.84 8.56 12.44
N ASP A 202 -17.19 8.68 13.60
CA ASP A 202 -15.89 9.38 13.73
C ASP A 202 -14.78 8.77 12.84
N ALA A 203 -14.92 7.50 12.46
CA ALA A 203 -13.99 6.81 11.57
C ALA A 203 -14.32 7.01 10.07
N GLY A 204 -15.38 7.74 9.76
CA GLY A 204 -15.90 7.94 8.40
C GLY A 204 -17.22 7.21 8.16
N PRO A 205 -17.73 7.26 6.91
CA PRO A 205 -18.95 6.57 6.52
C PRO A 205 -18.73 5.06 6.36
N HIS A 206 -19.66 4.25 6.88
CA HIS A 206 -19.72 2.81 6.72
C HIS A 206 -20.94 2.42 5.90
N ASN A 207 -20.72 1.67 4.81
CA ASN A 207 -21.79 1.11 3.99
C ASN A 207 -22.27 -0.21 4.62
N HIS A 208 -23.57 -0.32 4.86
CA HIS A 208 -24.25 -1.52 5.32
C HIS A 208 -25.32 -1.93 4.32
N PHE A 209 -25.51 -3.22 4.09
CA PHE A 209 -26.45 -3.73 3.09
C PHE A 209 -27.48 -4.68 3.71
N LEU A 210 -28.67 -4.16 4.00
CA LEU A 210 -29.76 -4.95 4.57
C LEU A 210 -30.41 -5.82 3.50
N LYS A 211 -30.24 -7.14 3.62
CA LYS A 211 -30.94 -8.13 2.80
C LYS A 211 -32.39 -8.26 3.23
N GLU A 212 -33.31 -8.26 2.26
CA GLU A 212 -34.73 -8.47 2.52
C GLU A 212 -34.98 -9.81 3.21
N GLY A 213 -35.84 -9.83 4.24
CA GLY A 213 -36.19 -11.04 4.98
C GLY A 213 -35.14 -11.51 6.00
N GLN A 214 -34.07 -10.74 6.22
CA GLN A 214 -33.05 -11.05 7.22
C GLN A 214 -32.98 -10.00 8.34
N VAL A 215 -32.43 -10.45 9.48
CA VAL A 215 -32.11 -9.58 10.62
C VAL A 215 -30.60 -9.43 10.62
N GLN A 216 -30.11 -8.20 10.60
CA GLN A 216 -28.68 -7.89 10.63
C GLN A 216 -28.34 -7.09 11.89
N ASN A 217 -27.16 -7.32 12.44
CA ASN A 217 -26.65 -6.58 13.59
C ASN A 217 -25.63 -5.55 13.11
N ILE A 218 -25.96 -4.27 13.26
CA ILE A 218 -25.11 -3.14 12.90
C ILE A 218 -24.78 -2.42 14.21
N HIS A 219 -23.52 -2.47 14.64
CA HIS A 219 -23.03 -1.84 15.88
C HIS A 219 -23.90 -2.10 17.13
N ASN A 220 -24.31 -3.36 17.33
CA ASN A 220 -25.17 -3.82 18.43
C ASN A 220 -26.64 -3.36 18.35
N VAL A 221 -27.06 -2.82 17.22
CA VAL A 221 -28.45 -2.54 16.91
C VAL A 221 -28.94 -3.54 15.86
N LEU A 222 -30.09 -4.16 16.11
CA LEU A 222 -30.72 -5.04 15.14
C LEU A 222 -31.48 -4.22 14.10
N TRP A 223 -31.25 -4.49 12.83
CA TRP A 223 -31.92 -3.88 11.69
C TRP A 223 -32.55 -4.94 10.81
N THR A 224 -33.71 -4.64 10.23
CA THR A 224 -34.43 -5.57 9.34
C THR A 224 -34.98 -4.85 8.11
N LEU A 225 -35.12 -5.58 7.01
CA LEU A 225 -35.83 -5.16 5.81
C LEU A 225 -36.97 -6.13 5.50
N ASN A 226 -38.22 -5.66 5.49
CA ASN A 226 -39.44 -6.45 5.26
C ASN A 226 -39.58 -7.68 6.18
N LYS A 227 -39.02 -7.60 7.40
CA LYS A 227 -39.13 -8.63 8.43
C LYS A 227 -39.36 -8.02 9.81
N PRO A 228 -40.62 -7.73 10.18
CA PRO A 228 -40.96 -7.23 11.51
C PRO A 228 -40.37 -8.13 12.60
N THR A 229 -39.52 -7.55 13.43
CA THR A 229 -38.80 -8.22 14.53
C THR A 229 -38.81 -7.32 15.75
N ASP A 230 -39.28 -7.86 16.88
CA ASP A 230 -39.38 -7.11 18.14
C ASP A 230 -37.98 -6.67 18.63
N GLY A 231 -37.87 -5.40 19.03
CA GLY A 231 -36.62 -4.81 19.51
C GLY A 231 -35.59 -4.49 18.43
N ALA A 232 -35.92 -4.67 17.15
CA ALA A 232 -35.11 -4.24 16.02
C ALA A 232 -35.65 -2.94 15.39
N VAL A 233 -34.79 -2.19 14.70
CA VAL A 233 -35.20 -1.14 13.78
C VAL A 233 -35.73 -1.81 12.51
N ASN A 234 -37.04 -1.74 12.32
CA ASN A 234 -37.75 -2.38 11.23
C ASN A 234 -37.93 -1.41 10.07
N ILE A 235 -37.34 -1.73 8.92
CA ILE A 235 -37.59 -1.00 7.68
C ILE A 235 -38.54 -1.83 6.82
N MET A 236 -39.62 -1.20 6.36
CA MET A 236 -40.57 -1.82 5.45
C MET A 236 -40.56 -1.06 4.12
N PHE A 237 -40.43 -1.81 3.04
CA PHE A 237 -40.48 -1.33 1.66
C PHE A 237 -41.65 -1.98 0.93
N THR A 238 -42.65 -1.17 0.58
CA THR A 238 -43.87 -1.62 -0.11
C THR A 238 -44.16 -0.68 -1.27
N ASP A 239 -44.35 -1.21 -2.49
CA ASP A 239 -44.88 -0.49 -3.66
C ASP A 239 -44.30 0.92 -3.87
N SER A 240 -42.97 1.10 -3.69
CA SER A 240 -42.18 2.35 -3.76
C SER A 240 -42.13 3.27 -2.53
N THR A 241 -42.72 2.86 -1.40
CA THR A 241 -42.64 3.60 -0.13
C THR A 241 -41.75 2.88 0.87
N LEU A 242 -40.89 3.64 1.54
CA LEU A 242 -40.02 3.16 2.60
C LEU A 242 -40.49 3.75 3.93
N THR A 243 -40.76 2.88 4.90
CA THR A 243 -41.21 3.25 6.24
C THR A 243 -40.26 2.65 7.27
N ILE A 244 -40.12 3.32 8.41
CA ILE A 244 -39.20 2.92 9.48
C ILE A 244 -39.96 2.87 10.80
N ASN A 245 -39.82 1.77 11.53
CA ASN A 245 -40.30 1.61 12.89
C ASN A 245 -39.11 1.30 13.79
N SER A 246 -38.83 2.18 14.75
CA SER A 246 -37.65 2.10 15.60
C SER A 246 -38.03 2.03 17.08
N PRO A 247 -37.43 1.12 17.86
CA PRO A 247 -37.57 1.10 19.32
C PRO A 247 -36.73 2.18 20.02
N PHE A 248 -36.04 3.03 19.25
CA PHE A 248 -35.20 4.13 19.71
C PHE A 248 -35.69 5.46 19.14
N ASP A 249 -35.59 6.53 19.92
CA ASP A 249 -35.73 7.89 19.42
C ASP A 249 -34.54 8.27 18.53
N GLY A 250 -34.78 9.09 17.52
CA GLY A 250 -33.73 9.57 16.62
C GLY A 250 -34.14 10.79 15.82
N GLU A 251 -33.26 11.21 14.93
CA GLU A 251 -33.53 12.24 13.93
C GLU A 251 -33.15 11.67 12.56
N PHE A 252 -33.95 11.96 11.54
CA PHE A 252 -33.63 11.57 10.18
C PHE A 252 -33.78 12.77 9.25
N MET A 253 -33.01 12.75 8.17
CA MET A 253 -33.05 13.76 7.12
C MET A 253 -33.22 13.08 5.76
N THR A 254 -34.18 13.56 4.97
CA THR A 254 -34.31 13.13 3.58
C THR A 254 -33.36 13.96 2.71
N MET A 255 -32.24 13.38 2.26
CA MET A 255 -31.19 14.12 1.53
C MET A 255 -31.70 14.85 0.27
N ALA A 256 -32.67 14.28 -0.44
CA ALA A 256 -33.25 14.89 -1.64
C ALA A 256 -34.01 16.19 -1.37
N THR A 257 -34.59 16.34 -0.17
CA THR A 257 -35.39 17.50 0.22
C THR A 257 -34.75 18.35 1.33
N MET A 258 -33.67 17.85 1.96
CA MET A 258 -33.07 18.37 3.20
C MET A 258 -34.04 18.51 4.38
N GLU A 259 -35.22 17.88 4.29
CA GLU A 259 -36.20 17.91 5.36
C GLU A 259 -35.73 17.04 6.52
N THR A 260 -35.64 17.63 7.72
CA THR A 260 -35.30 16.91 8.95
C THR A 260 -36.56 16.67 9.78
N ARG A 261 -36.73 15.44 10.26
CA ARG A 261 -37.83 15.08 11.15
C ARG A 261 -37.30 14.26 12.33
N ARG A 262 -38.04 14.32 13.44
CA ARG A 262 -37.77 13.50 14.62
C ARG A 262 -38.43 12.14 14.45
N LEU A 263 -37.66 11.08 14.62
CA LEU A 263 -38.15 9.72 14.75
C LEU A 263 -38.53 9.51 16.22
N VAL A 264 -39.82 9.35 16.48
CA VAL A 264 -40.33 9.07 17.83
C VAL A 264 -40.27 7.57 18.05
N LYS A 265 -39.78 7.15 19.22
CA LYS A 265 -39.76 5.75 19.63
C LYS A 265 -41.12 5.08 19.43
N ASP A 266 -41.09 3.85 18.90
CA ASP A 266 -42.25 2.99 18.65
C ASP A 266 -43.29 3.60 17.69
N SER A 267 -42.91 4.61 16.89
CA SER A 267 -43.72 5.19 15.82
C SER A 267 -43.31 4.63 14.45
N THR A 268 -44.25 4.63 13.50
CA THR A 268 -44.03 4.35 12.08
C THR A 268 -43.97 5.64 11.27
#